data_AF-A0A368GK79-F1
#
_entry.id   AF-A0A368GK79-F1
#
_cell.length_a   1.000
_cell.length_b   1.000
_cell.length_c   1.000
_cell.angle_alpha   90.00
_cell.angle_beta   90.00
_cell.angle_gamma   90.00
#
_symmetry.space_group_name_H-M   'P 1'
#
loop_
_entity.id
_entity.type
_entity.pdbx_description
1 polymer ?
#
loop_
_entity_poly.entity_id
_entity_poly.type
_entity_poly.pdbx_seq_one_letter_code
_entity_poly.pdbx_strand_id
1 'polypeptide(L)'
;MKHLKTTHGDAGAEEARKMVTKVIPCTVEGCNYRGTNEETLKRHIRQKHQATVSQENEVLQWCCPVCDTGVANQAALNQHCLAQHEKPGCSVKTEVFLSEAEFEVWRYEVARAYATKWRSIGCSTAKDHVIKHYVCHRSGIARRKGEGLRGARTSKVVTIYCTSFVKAQISCDGTVTARFCLEHIGHAVTASALTLSDGDKRAIGLSEVWNRMQTRTCLGPL
;
A
#
# COMPACT_ATOMS: atom_id res chain seq x y z
N MET A 1 -23.78 -16.83 -18.48
CA MET A 1 -23.71 -17.21 -19.90
C MET A 1 -24.37 -16.20 -20.87
N LYS A 2 -25.32 -15.36 -20.46
CA LYS A 2 -25.99 -14.40 -21.37
C LYS A 2 -25.15 -13.20 -21.83
N HIS A 3 -24.00 -12.93 -21.20
CA HIS A 3 -23.16 -11.76 -21.51
C HIS A 3 -22.10 -12.00 -22.61
N LEU A 4 -21.72 -13.25 -22.90
CA LEU A 4 -20.71 -13.55 -23.91
C LEU A 4 -21.27 -13.60 -25.35
N LYS A 5 -22.57 -13.84 -25.51
CA LYS A 5 -23.19 -13.99 -26.84
C LYS A 5 -23.42 -12.65 -27.56
N THR A 6 -23.51 -11.57 -26.81
CA THR A 6 -23.79 -10.23 -27.33
C THR A 6 -22.54 -9.49 -27.81
N THR A 7 -21.34 -9.97 -27.47
CA THR A 7 -20.08 -9.23 -27.72
C THR A 7 -19.12 -9.91 -28.70
N HIS A 8 -19.16 -11.23 -28.89
CA HIS A 8 -18.15 -11.96 -29.68
C HIS A 8 -18.70 -12.94 -30.72
N GLY A 9 -20.01 -12.93 -31.00
CA GLY A 9 -20.65 -13.89 -31.91
C GLY A 9 -20.53 -15.35 -31.44
N ASP A 10 -21.01 -16.31 -32.24
CA ASP A 10 -20.98 -17.73 -31.87
C ASP A 10 -19.54 -18.30 -31.79
N ALA A 11 -18.57 -17.68 -32.47
CA ALA A 11 -17.16 -18.05 -32.39
C ALA A 11 -16.54 -17.80 -31.00
N GLY A 12 -16.83 -16.66 -30.35
CA GLY A 12 -16.32 -16.37 -29.01
C GLY A 12 -16.92 -17.24 -27.90
N ALA A 13 -18.11 -17.80 -28.12
CA ALA A 13 -18.72 -18.76 -27.20
C ALA A 13 -18.09 -20.16 -27.33
N GLU A 14 -17.57 -20.52 -28.50
CA GLU A 14 -16.88 -21.78 -28.75
C GLU A 14 -15.42 -21.75 -28.26
N GLU A 15 -14.75 -20.61 -28.41
CA GLU A 15 -13.38 -20.41 -27.94
C GLU A 15 -13.30 -20.38 -26.40
N ALA A 16 -14.30 -19.80 -25.74
CA ALA A 16 -14.45 -19.89 -24.28
C ALA A 16 -14.71 -21.33 -23.77
N ARG A 17 -15.28 -22.22 -24.60
CA ARG A 17 -15.46 -23.64 -24.27
C ARG A 17 -14.18 -24.46 -24.46
N LYS A 18 -13.24 -23.98 -25.29
CA LYS A 18 -11.92 -24.61 -25.51
C LYS A 18 -10.87 -24.21 -24.47
N MET A 19 -11.16 -23.25 -23.59
CA MET A 19 -10.29 -22.99 -22.43
C MET A 19 -10.42 -24.14 -21.43
N VAL A 20 -9.54 -25.13 -21.57
CA VAL A 20 -9.36 -26.21 -20.59
C VAL A 20 -8.94 -25.57 -19.27
N THR A 21 -9.91 -25.34 -18.39
CA THR A 21 -9.64 -24.95 -17.01
C THR A 21 -8.88 -26.08 -16.34
N LYS A 22 -7.57 -25.90 -16.18
CA LYS A 22 -6.71 -26.85 -15.47
C LYS A 22 -7.18 -26.93 -14.02
N VAL A 23 -7.92 -27.98 -13.70
CA VAL A 23 -8.43 -28.22 -12.35
C VAL A 23 -7.32 -28.75 -11.46
N ILE A 24 -7.16 -28.17 -10.28
CA ILE A 24 -6.11 -28.53 -9.32
C ILE A 24 -6.73 -29.41 -8.22
N PRO A 25 -6.36 -30.70 -8.11
CA PRO A 25 -6.90 -31.59 -7.09
C PRO A 25 -6.39 -31.22 -5.69
N CYS A 26 -7.20 -31.52 -4.67
CA CYS A 26 -6.79 -31.44 -3.28
C CYS A 26 -5.68 -32.45 -2.98
N THR A 27 -4.70 -32.02 -2.19
CA THR A 27 -3.53 -32.82 -1.80
C THR A 27 -3.73 -33.60 -0.49
N VAL A 28 -4.87 -33.43 0.18
CA VAL A 28 -5.18 -34.15 1.43
C VAL A 28 -5.72 -35.54 1.10
N GLU A 29 -5.08 -36.57 1.64
CA GLU A 29 -5.49 -37.97 1.43
C GLU A 29 -6.96 -38.17 1.83
N GLY A 30 -7.73 -38.85 0.98
CA GLY A 30 -9.17 -39.05 1.16
C GLY A 30 -10.06 -37.88 0.69
N CYS A 31 -9.49 -36.77 0.18
CA CYS A 31 -10.27 -35.67 -0.37
C CYS A 31 -10.32 -35.65 -1.91
N ASN A 32 -11.53 -35.72 -2.47
CA ASN A 32 -11.77 -35.68 -3.92
C ASN A 32 -12.09 -34.28 -4.49
N TYR A 33 -11.89 -33.21 -3.71
CA TYR A 33 -12.18 -31.85 -4.17
C TYR A 33 -11.20 -31.39 -5.25
N ARG A 34 -11.69 -30.61 -6.22
CA ARG A 34 -10.89 -30.01 -7.30
C ARG A 34 -11.20 -28.52 -7.40
N GLY A 35 -10.16 -27.69 -7.22
CA GLY A 35 -10.25 -26.24 -7.39
C GLY A 35 -10.11 -25.85 -8.86
N THR A 36 -10.78 -24.77 -9.25
CA THR A 36 -10.62 -24.18 -10.58
C THR A 36 -9.37 -23.30 -10.68
N ASN A 37 -8.78 -22.94 -9.53
CA ASN A 37 -7.52 -22.23 -9.40
C ASN A 37 -6.91 -22.47 -8.00
N GLU A 38 -5.71 -21.94 -7.77
CA GLU A 38 -4.97 -22.15 -6.52
C GLU A 38 -5.68 -21.53 -5.29
N GLU A 39 -6.32 -20.37 -5.44
CA GLU A 39 -7.03 -19.70 -4.35
C GLU A 39 -8.26 -20.47 -3.87
N THR A 40 -9.05 -21.03 -4.81
CA THR A 40 -10.21 -21.86 -4.48
C THR A 40 -9.81 -23.14 -3.77
N LEU A 41 -8.70 -23.76 -4.18
CA LEU A 41 -8.16 -24.93 -3.51
C LEU A 41 -7.63 -24.60 -2.11
N LYS A 42 -6.87 -23.51 -1.94
CA LYS A 42 -6.39 -23.03 -0.63
C LYS A 42 -7.54 -22.75 0.34
N ARG A 43 -8.61 -22.10 -0.14
CA ARG A 43 -9.82 -21.85 0.66
C ARG A 43 -10.50 -23.16 1.06
N HIS A 44 -10.63 -24.11 0.14
CA HIS A 44 -11.20 -25.42 0.43
C HIS A 44 -10.42 -26.15 1.53
N ILE A 45 -9.09 -26.22 1.42
CA ILE A 45 -8.24 -26.90 2.40
C ILE A 45 -8.40 -26.29 3.80
N ARG A 46 -8.37 -24.95 3.89
CA ARG A 46 -8.57 -24.23 5.17
C ARG A 46 -9.91 -24.53 5.83
N GLN A 47 -10.98 -24.69 5.04
CA GLN A 47 -12.33 -24.85 5.57
C GLN A 47 -12.70 -26.30 5.86
N LYS A 48 -12.18 -27.26 5.10
CA LYS A 48 -12.65 -28.65 5.13
C LYS A 48 -11.67 -29.64 5.73
N HIS A 49 -10.37 -29.34 5.70
CA HIS A 49 -9.37 -30.29 6.17
C HIS A 49 -8.73 -29.91 7.49
N GLN A 50 -8.91 -28.67 7.98
CA GLN A 50 -8.19 -28.12 9.15
C GLN A 50 -6.67 -28.36 9.11
N ALA A 51 -6.15 -28.89 8.00
CA ALA A 51 -4.76 -29.17 7.79
C ALA A 51 -4.09 -27.81 7.74
N THR A 52 -3.18 -27.62 8.68
CA THR A 52 -2.09 -26.66 8.61
C THR A 52 -1.40 -26.90 7.28
N VAL A 53 -1.91 -26.25 6.22
CA VAL A 53 -0.99 -25.63 5.28
C VAL A 53 -0.15 -24.78 6.20
N SER A 54 1.07 -25.25 6.46
CA SER A 54 2.19 -24.42 6.86
C SER A 54 2.39 -23.43 5.72
N GLN A 55 1.44 -22.51 5.57
CA GLN A 55 1.83 -21.14 5.53
C GLN A 55 2.62 -21.04 6.83
N GLU A 56 3.92 -20.86 6.69
CA GLU A 56 4.49 -19.70 7.34
C GLU A 56 3.46 -18.57 7.15
N ASN A 57 2.49 -18.54 8.07
CA ASN A 57 1.81 -17.33 8.45
C ASN A 57 2.95 -16.54 9.10
N GLU A 58 3.88 -16.07 8.28
CA GLU A 58 4.49 -14.78 8.47
C GLU A 58 3.29 -13.83 8.46
N VAL A 59 2.60 -13.77 9.60
CA VAL A 59 1.88 -12.59 10.02
C VAL A 59 2.94 -11.51 9.86
N LEU A 60 2.94 -10.79 8.72
CA LEU A 60 4.03 -9.92 8.30
C LEU A 60 4.57 -9.18 9.51
N GLN A 61 5.63 -9.73 10.11
CA GLN A 61 6.16 -9.22 11.35
C GLN A 61 6.89 -7.96 10.92
N TRP A 62 6.58 -6.86 11.59
CA TRP A 62 7.33 -5.64 11.35
C TRP A 62 8.78 -5.94 11.72
N CYS A 63 9.73 -5.71 10.83
CA CYS A 63 11.14 -5.95 11.16
C CYS A 63 11.85 -4.62 11.37
N CYS A 64 12.75 -4.58 12.35
CA CYS A 64 13.62 -3.44 12.54
C CYS A 64 14.56 -3.28 11.34
N PRO A 65 14.59 -2.14 10.63
CA PRO A 65 15.52 -1.92 9.52
C PRO A 65 17.01 -1.85 9.92
N VAL A 66 17.32 -1.90 11.22
CA VAL A 66 18.69 -1.74 11.76
C VAL A 66 19.26 -3.08 12.22
N CYS A 67 18.44 -3.93 12.83
CA CYS A 67 18.88 -5.21 13.42
C CYS A 67 17.95 -6.39 13.10
N ASP A 68 17.02 -6.23 12.15
CA ASP A 68 16.10 -7.25 11.63
C ASP A 68 15.20 -7.94 12.67
N THR A 69 15.14 -7.41 13.90
CA THR A 69 14.28 -7.94 14.96
C THR A 69 12.81 -7.79 14.59
N GLY A 70 12.08 -8.93 14.60
CA GLY A 70 10.65 -8.98 14.37
C GLY A 70 9.85 -8.43 15.55
N VAL A 71 8.85 -7.60 15.26
CA VAL A 71 7.95 -6.97 16.23
C VAL A 71 6.50 -7.01 15.75
N ALA A 72 5.57 -6.88 16.69
CA ALA A 72 4.16 -7.11 16.43
C ALA A 72 3.50 -6.05 15.54
N ASN A 73 3.92 -4.78 15.63
CA ASN A 73 3.31 -3.67 14.90
C ASN A 73 4.23 -2.44 14.78
N GLN A 74 3.81 -1.44 14.00
CA GLN A 74 4.52 -0.18 13.80
C GLN A 74 4.86 0.57 15.11
N ALA A 75 4.01 0.54 16.13
CA ALA A 75 4.29 1.21 17.40
C ALA A 75 5.36 0.44 18.20
N ALA A 76 5.31 -0.89 18.17
CA ALA A 76 6.35 -1.74 18.74
C ALA A 76 7.70 -1.53 18.03
N LEU A 77 7.71 -1.30 16.72
CA LEU A 77 8.93 -0.96 15.97
C LEU A 77 9.53 0.37 16.46
N ASN A 78 8.69 1.38 16.65
CA ASN A 78 9.14 2.67 17.17
C ASN A 78 9.73 2.55 18.58
N GLN A 79 9.05 1.81 19.47
CA GLN A 79 9.54 1.56 20.83
C GLN A 79 10.85 0.76 20.83
N HIS A 80 10.98 -0.25 19.95
CA HIS A 80 12.20 -1.01 19.78
C HIS A 80 13.36 -0.11 19.35
N CYS A 81 13.18 0.72 18.32
CA CYS A 81 14.22 1.67 17.88
C CYS A 81 14.59 2.68 18.99
N LEU A 82 13.61 3.15 19.76
CA LEU A 82 13.85 4.04 20.89
C LEU A 82 14.73 3.38 21.96
N ALA A 83 14.39 2.15 22.36
CA ALA A 83 15.02 1.47 23.50
C ALA A 83 16.33 0.73 23.14
N GLN A 84 16.42 0.14 21.95
CA GLN A 84 17.53 -0.75 21.56
C GLN A 84 18.54 -0.10 20.63
N HIS A 85 18.18 1.02 19.99
CA HIS A 85 19.07 1.78 19.09
C HIS A 85 19.26 3.24 19.51
N GLU A 86 18.80 3.58 20.72
CA GLU A 86 18.93 4.90 21.33
C GLU A 86 18.50 6.01 20.37
N LYS A 87 17.34 5.82 19.70
CA LYS A 87 16.74 6.78 18.77
C LYS A 87 15.62 7.56 19.46
N PRO A 88 15.92 8.66 20.18
CA PRO A 88 14.90 9.45 20.89
C PRO A 88 13.82 10.01 19.95
N GLY A 89 14.17 10.27 18.68
CA GLY A 89 13.23 10.72 17.66
C GLY A 89 12.09 9.73 17.37
N CYS A 90 12.28 8.43 17.65
CA CYS A 90 11.26 7.40 17.42
C CYS A 90 10.11 7.42 18.44
N SER A 91 10.10 8.35 19.39
CA SER A 91 8.99 8.47 20.35
C SER A 91 7.67 8.78 19.63
N VAL A 92 6.66 7.93 19.85
CA VAL A 92 5.31 8.15 19.33
C VAL A 92 4.65 9.29 20.10
N LYS A 93 4.16 10.29 19.36
CA LYS A 93 3.44 11.46 19.89
C LYS A 93 1.95 11.32 19.61
N THR A 94 1.16 12.06 20.39
CA THR A 94 -0.30 12.13 20.25
C THR A 94 -0.74 13.59 20.25
N GLU A 95 -1.55 13.98 19.28
CA GLU A 95 -2.19 15.29 19.20
C GLU A 95 -3.69 15.13 18.91
N VAL A 96 -4.49 16.09 19.36
CA VAL A 96 -5.94 16.11 19.20
C VAL A 96 -6.35 17.37 18.43
N PHE A 97 -7.23 17.19 17.46
CA PHE A 97 -7.77 18.24 16.60
C PHE A 97 -9.28 18.30 16.73
N LEU A 98 -9.87 19.49 16.56
CA LEU A 98 -11.31 19.69 16.69
C LEU A 98 -12.07 19.20 15.46
N SER A 99 -11.38 19.11 14.32
CA SER A 99 -11.96 18.63 13.07
C SER A 99 -10.96 17.91 12.19
N GLU A 100 -11.46 17.12 11.24
CA GLU A 100 -10.65 16.51 10.20
C GLU A 100 -9.93 17.56 9.32
N ALA A 101 -10.54 18.73 9.10
CA ALA A 101 -9.93 19.80 8.33
C ALA A 101 -8.66 20.35 9.00
N GLU A 102 -8.72 20.58 10.32
CA GLU A 102 -7.55 21.00 11.11
C GLU A 102 -6.44 19.95 11.07
N PHE A 103 -6.80 18.68 11.23
CA PHE A 103 -5.87 17.57 11.13
C PHE A 103 -5.17 17.53 9.76
N GLU A 104 -5.90 17.73 8.66
CA GLU A 104 -5.31 17.70 7.31
C GLU A 104 -4.36 18.87 7.05
N VAL A 105 -4.68 20.07 7.55
CA VAL A 105 -3.77 21.24 7.51
C VAL A 105 -2.49 20.93 8.28
N TRP A 106 -2.62 20.52 9.54
CA TRP A 106 -1.49 20.13 10.38
C TRP A 106 -0.63 19.05 9.72
N ARG A 107 -1.27 17.99 9.22
CA ARG A 107 -0.56 16.86 8.58
C ARG A 107 0.24 17.33 7.37
N TYR A 108 -0.31 18.23 6.57
CA TYR A 108 0.38 18.81 5.42
C TYR A 108 1.56 19.68 5.83
N GLU A 109 1.39 20.54 6.82
CA GLU A 109 2.44 21.43 7.32
C GLU A 109 3.59 20.67 7.96
N VAL A 110 3.29 19.69 8.81
CA VAL A 110 4.30 18.81 9.42
C VAL A 110 5.00 17.99 8.34
N ALA A 111 4.28 17.46 7.35
CA ALA A 111 4.91 16.74 6.25
C ALA A 111 5.93 17.61 5.51
N ARG A 112 5.58 18.87 5.24
CA ARG A 112 6.47 19.84 4.60
C ARG A 112 7.68 20.19 5.48
N ALA A 113 7.47 20.48 6.76
CA ALA A 113 8.53 20.85 7.69
C ALA A 113 9.57 19.74 7.89
N TYR A 114 9.13 18.48 7.88
CA TYR A 114 10.00 17.30 8.07
C TYR A 114 10.45 16.66 6.75
N ALA A 115 10.26 17.35 5.62
CA ALA A 115 10.58 16.87 4.28
C ALA A 115 10.10 15.41 4.03
N THR A 116 8.88 15.12 4.50
CA THR A 116 8.27 13.81 4.42
C THR A 116 6.98 13.84 3.62
N LYS A 117 6.51 12.66 3.24
CA LYS A 117 5.21 12.48 2.60
C LYS A 117 4.66 11.15 3.07
N TRP A 118 3.47 11.19 3.65
CA TRP A 118 2.75 9.99 4.03
C TRP A 118 1.69 9.62 3.00
N ARG A 119 1.63 8.33 2.67
CA ARG A 119 0.58 7.75 1.83
C ARG A 119 -0.42 7.02 2.71
N SER A 120 -1.71 7.14 2.40
CA SER A 120 -2.74 6.32 3.03
C SER A 120 -2.58 4.87 2.60
N ILE A 121 -2.63 3.94 3.55
CA ILE A 121 -2.57 2.49 3.30
C ILE A 121 -3.85 1.75 3.63
N GLY A 122 -4.83 2.47 4.16
CA GLY A 122 -6.12 1.88 4.49
C GLY A 122 -6.92 2.76 5.42
N CYS A 123 -8.19 2.37 5.53
CA CYS A 123 -9.16 2.92 6.44
C CYS A 123 -9.86 1.76 7.12
N SER A 124 -10.08 1.85 8.43
CA SER A 124 -10.90 0.92 9.18
C SER A 124 -12.03 1.69 9.83
N THR A 125 -13.25 1.17 9.76
CA THR A 125 -14.44 1.81 10.30
C THR A 125 -14.96 0.98 11.45
N ALA A 126 -15.11 1.61 12.61
CA ALA A 126 -15.81 1.09 13.78
C ALA A 126 -17.15 1.83 13.96
N LYS A 127 -17.93 1.44 14.97
CA LYS A 127 -19.27 1.98 15.22
C LYS A 127 -19.24 3.49 15.52
N ASP A 128 -18.21 3.95 16.20
CA ASP A 128 -18.07 5.28 16.81
C ASP A 128 -16.88 6.08 16.26
N HIS A 129 -16.03 5.46 15.45
CA HIS A 129 -14.86 6.12 14.89
C HIS A 129 -14.37 5.51 13.57
N VAL A 130 -13.62 6.29 12.81
CA VAL A 130 -12.93 5.89 11.58
C VAL A 130 -11.42 6.06 11.79
N ILE A 131 -10.65 5.02 11.52
CA ILE A 131 -9.19 5.03 11.61
C ILE A 131 -8.61 5.15 10.21
N LYS A 132 -7.88 6.24 9.95
CA LYS A 132 -7.05 6.42 8.76
C LYS A 132 -5.59 6.16 9.10
N HIS A 133 -4.93 5.27 8.35
CA HIS A 133 -3.54 4.93 8.57
C HIS A 133 -2.68 5.41 7.40
N TYR A 134 -1.66 6.20 7.72
CA TYR A 134 -0.70 6.75 6.79
C TYR A 134 0.71 6.30 7.18
N VAL A 135 1.49 5.88 6.18
CA VAL A 135 2.90 5.48 6.35
C VAL A 135 3.79 6.27 5.40
N CYS A 136 5.10 6.30 5.66
CA CYS A 136 6.05 6.92 4.75
C CYS A 136 5.85 6.43 3.30
N HIS A 137 5.81 7.36 2.33
CA HIS A 137 5.66 7.01 0.93
C HIS A 137 6.85 6.20 0.36
N ARG A 138 8.00 6.25 1.03
CA ARG A 138 9.20 5.48 0.67
C ARG A 138 9.26 4.10 1.33
N SER A 139 8.26 3.73 2.13
CA SER A 139 8.18 2.41 2.74
C SER A 139 7.04 1.55 2.17
N GLY A 140 7.28 0.24 2.20
CA GLY A 140 6.32 -0.82 1.89
C GLY A 140 6.83 -1.80 0.84
N ILE A 141 5.93 -2.62 0.31
CA ILE A 141 6.25 -3.60 -0.73
C ILE A 141 5.91 -2.99 -2.09
N ALA A 142 6.93 -2.77 -2.92
CA ALA A 142 6.74 -2.30 -4.29
C ALA A 142 6.09 -3.41 -5.13
N ARG A 143 4.82 -3.23 -5.48
CA ARG A 143 4.10 -4.15 -6.37
C ARG A 143 4.31 -3.72 -7.81
N ARG A 144 5.02 -4.53 -8.62
CA ARG A 144 5.00 -4.35 -10.07
C ARG A 144 3.61 -4.74 -10.58
N LYS A 145 2.93 -3.83 -11.28
CA LYS A 145 1.72 -4.12 -12.04
C LYS A 145 2.03 -3.93 -13.53
N GLY A 146 1.90 -4.98 -14.33
CA GLY A 146 1.99 -4.94 -15.79
C GLY A 146 2.75 -6.12 -16.40
N GLU A 147 2.46 -6.43 -17.66
CA GLU A 147 3.07 -7.50 -18.47
C GLU A 147 4.49 -7.18 -18.96
N GLY A 148 5.15 -6.15 -18.39
CA GLY A 148 6.51 -5.74 -18.80
C GLY A 148 6.58 -4.98 -20.13
N LEU A 149 5.45 -4.67 -20.76
CA LEU A 149 5.36 -4.01 -22.07
C LEU A 149 5.84 -2.54 -22.09
N ARG A 150 6.05 -1.91 -20.93
CA ARG A 150 6.65 -0.57 -20.79
C ARG A 150 7.91 -0.67 -19.94
N GLY A 151 8.94 0.12 -20.26
CA GLY A 151 10.16 0.19 -19.47
C GLY A 151 9.88 0.38 -17.98
N ALA A 152 10.62 -0.34 -17.13
CA ALA A 152 10.36 -0.38 -15.69
C ALA A 152 10.46 1.03 -15.08
N ARG A 153 9.34 1.59 -14.62
CA ARG A 153 9.39 2.73 -13.70
C ARG A 153 10.00 2.26 -12.39
N THR A 154 11.09 2.89 -11.98
CA THR A 154 11.70 2.66 -10.66
C THR A 154 10.72 3.09 -9.57
N SER A 155 10.48 2.21 -8.60
CA SER A 155 9.65 2.54 -7.43
C SER A 155 10.37 3.59 -6.58
N LYS A 156 9.61 4.50 -5.97
CA LYS A 156 10.15 5.44 -4.95
C LYS A 156 10.28 4.81 -3.56
N VAL A 157 9.79 3.57 -3.41
CA VAL A 157 9.93 2.78 -2.20
C VAL A 157 11.36 2.26 -2.11
N VAL A 158 12.03 2.54 -0.99
CA VAL A 158 13.45 2.19 -0.78
C VAL A 158 13.64 1.18 0.36
N THR A 159 12.61 0.99 1.18
CA THR A 159 12.63 0.07 2.32
C THR A 159 11.25 -0.55 2.50
N ILE A 160 11.19 -1.73 3.12
CA ILE A 160 9.91 -2.35 3.48
C ILE A 160 9.31 -1.64 4.69
N TYR A 161 10.12 -1.37 5.72
CA TYR A 161 9.69 -0.80 6.99
C TYR A 161 10.34 0.55 7.24
N CYS A 162 9.55 1.48 7.77
CA CYS A 162 10.00 2.79 8.21
C CYS A 162 9.27 3.16 9.50
N THR A 163 9.94 3.83 10.43
CA THR A 163 9.36 4.26 11.71
C THR A 163 8.36 5.40 11.56
N SER A 164 8.42 6.19 10.49
CA SER A 164 7.57 7.35 10.28
C SER A 164 6.15 6.97 9.83
N PHE A 165 5.15 7.37 10.61
CA PHE A 165 3.73 7.08 10.37
C PHE A 165 2.81 8.14 11.00
N VAL A 166 1.57 8.18 10.53
CA VAL A 166 0.47 8.91 11.16
C VAL A 166 -0.76 8.00 11.19
N LYS A 167 -1.38 7.85 12.36
CA LYS A 167 -2.64 7.13 12.55
C LYS A 167 -3.66 8.08 13.14
N ALA A 168 -4.66 8.45 12.35
CA ALA A 168 -5.72 9.35 12.76
C ALA A 168 -6.98 8.55 13.10
N GLN A 169 -7.49 8.74 14.31
CA GLN A 169 -8.79 8.24 14.75
C GLN A 169 -9.77 9.42 14.73
N ILE A 170 -10.73 9.36 13.82
CA ILE A 170 -11.77 10.36 13.60
C ILE A 170 -13.03 9.87 14.32
N SER A 171 -13.42 10.55 15.38
CA SER A 171 -14.59 10.24 16.19
C SER A 171 -15.88 10.72 15.51
N CYS A 172 -17.03 10.18 15.92
CA CYS A 172 -18.33 10.59 15.40
C CYS A 172 -18.72 12.06 15.71
N ASP A 173 -18.11 12.67 16.73
CA ASP A 173 -18.25 14.08 17.07
C ASP A 173 -17.40 15.02 16.20
N GLY A 174 -16.61 14.47 15.27
CA GLY A 174 -15.74 15.21 14.36
C GLY A 174 -14.32 15.42 14.90
N THR A 175 -14.04 15.13 16.17
CA THR A 175 -12.70 15.26 16.74
C THR A 175 -11.75 14.22 16.15
N VAL A 176 -10.47 14.57 16.06
CA VAL A 176 -9.43 13.67 15.52
C VAL A 176 -8.30 13.51 16.51
N THR A 177 -8.04 12.27 16.93
CA THR A 177 -6.84 11.92 17.69
C THR A 177 -5.78 11.33 16.75
N ALA A 178 -4.68 12.03 16.54
CA ALA A 178 -3.57 11.57 15.71
C ALA A 178 -2.44 11.01 16.57
N ARG A 179 -2.06 9.76 16.33
CA ARG A 179 -0.83 9.14 16.86
C ARG A 179 0.20 9.04 15.75
N PHE A 180 1.41 9.55 15.97
CA PHE A 180 2.39 9.67 14.90
C PHE A 180 3.84 9.58 15.39
N CYS A 181 4.74 9.27 14.45
CA CYS A 181 6.18 9.39 14.61
C CYS A 181 6.75 10.07 13.35
N LEU A 182 7.63 11.05 13.54
CA LEU A 182 8.23 11.82 12.45
C LEU A 182 9.62 11.30 12.07
N GLU A 183 10.29 10.58 12.97
CA GLU A 183 11.63 10.05 12.75
C GLU A 183 11.62 8.92 11.72
N HIS A 184 12.60 8.96 10.81
CA HIS A 184 12.74 8.00 9.72
C HIS A 184 13.93 7.07 9.95
N ILE A 185 13.64 5.85 10.42
CA ILE A 185 14.58 4.73 10.46
C ILE A 185 14.26 3.79 9.30
N GLY A 186 15.31 3.28 8.66
CA GLY A 186 15.22 2.41 7.48
C GLY A 186 15.46 3.13 6.16
N HIS A 187 15.55 4.46 6.15
CA HIS A 187 16.05 5.22 5.02
C HIS A 187 16.43 6.66 5.38
N ALA A 188 17.37 7.26 4.64
CA ALA A 188 17.67 8.69 4.78
C ALA A 188 16.51 9.57 4.29
N VAL A 189 16.29 10.72 4.92
CA VAL A 189 15.34 11.75 4.45
C VAL A 189 16.07 12.69 3.49
N THR A 190 15.51 12.86 2.29
CA THR A 190 16.06 13.79 1.29
C THR A 190 14.92 14.56 0.64
N ALA A 191 15.01 15.89 0.64
CA ALA A 191 13.99 16.76 0.03
C ALA A 191 13.83 16.47 -1.48
N SER A 192 14.92 16.08 -2.15
CA SER A 192 14.91 15.67 -3.57
C SER A 192 14.09 14.42 -3.86
N ALA A 193 13.81 13.57 -2.87
CA ALA A 193 12.95 12.40 -3.04
C ALA A 193 11.46 12.76 -3.07
N LEU A 194 11.08 13.96 -2.62
CA LEU A 194 9.70 14.42 -2.64
C LEU A 194 9.25 14.75 -4.06
N THR A 195 8.00 14.39 -4.37
CA THR A 195 7.35 14.91 -5.57
C THR A 195 7.04 16.38 -5.35
N LEU A 196 7.46 17.24 -6.27
CA LEU A 196 7.00 18.63 -6.31
C LEU A 196 5.47 18.67 -6.29
N SER A 197 4.91 19.50 -5.43
CA SER A 197 3.48 19.76 -5.43
C SER A 197 3.08 20.49 -6.71
N ASP A 198 1.80 20.48 -7.06
CA ASP A 198 1.35 21.25 -8.22
C ASP A 198 1.52 22.76 -8.02
N GLY A 199 1.51 23.21 -6.76
CA GLY A 199 1.90 24.58 -6.40
C GLY A 199 3.37 24.86 -6.73
N ASP A 200 4.27 23.98 -6.31
CA ASP A 200 5.71 24.11 -6.59
C ASP A 200 5.97 24.08 -8.10
N LYS A 201 5.35 23.14 -8.83
CA LYS A 201 5.47 23.04 -10.29
C LYS A 201 5.00 24.30 -11.00
N ARG A 202 3.91 24.92 -10.54
CA ARG A 202 3.42 26.20 -11.08
C ARG A 202 4.40 27.33 -10.77
N ALA A 203 4.90 27.41 -9.54
CA ALA A 203 5.83 28.46 -9.11
C ALA A 203 7.16 28.42 -9.89
N ILE A 204 7.62 27.24 -10.31
CA ILE A 204 8.86 27.07 -11.09
C ILE A 204 8.62 26.89 -12.60
N GLY A 205 7.39 27.14 -13.09
CA GLY A 205 7.08 27.13 -14.53
C GLY A 205 7.05 25.75 -15.22
N LEU A 206 7.05 24.64 -14.46
CA LEU A 206 7.01 23.27 -15.02
C LEU A 206 5.62 22.83 -15.51
N SER A 207 4.56 23.62 -15.27
CA SER A 207 3.20 23.28 -15.74
C SER A 207 3.06 23.30 -17.27
N GLU A 208 3.86 24.11 -17.98
CA GLU A 208 3.77 24.24 -19.44
C GLU A 208 4.56 23.18 -20.20
N VAL A 209 5.64 22.65 -19.60
CA VAL A 209 6.51 21.66 -20.24
C VAL A 209 5.87 20.27 -20.32
N TRP A 210 5.01 19.91 -19.35
CA TRP A 210 4.30 18.62 -19.37
C TRP A 210 3.21 18.55 -20.45
N ASN A 211 2.53 19.66 -20.75
CA ASN A 211 1.52 19.72 -21.82
C ASN A 211 2.12 19.65 -23.23
N ARG A 212 3.39 20.06 -23.41
CA ARG A 212 4.07 19.97 -24.71
C ARG A 212 4.58 18.55 -25.03
N MET A 213 4.72 17.68 -24.02
CA MET A 213 5.13 16.28 -24.23
C MET A 213 3.96 15.33 -24.58
N GLN A 214 2.70 15.72 -24.36
CA GLN A 214 1.52 14.92 -24.77
C GLN A 214 0.94 15.32 -26.14
N THR A 215 1.36 16.44 -26.72
CA THR A 215 0.84 16.95 -28.00
C THR A 215 1.72 16.61 -29.22
N ARG A 216 2.79 15.83 -29.04
CA ARG A 216 3.76 15.50 -30.11
C ARG A 216 3.63 14.09 -30.73
N THR A 217 2.46 13.46 -30.68
CA THR A 217 2.20 12.17 -31.38
C THR A 217 1.12 12.22 -32.47
N CYS A 218 0.68 13.40 -32.91
CA CYS A 218 -0.29 13.48 -34.00
C CYS A 218 0.04 14.60 -34.97
N LEU A 219 1.06 14.43 -35.81
CA LEU A 219 1.13 15.04 -37.14
C LEU A 219 2.07 14.15 -37.98
N GLY A 220 1.47 13.25 -38.76
CA GLY A 220 2.17 12.50 -39.80
C GLY A 220 2.46 13.37 -41.03
N PRO A 221 3.45 13.00 -41.86
CA PRO A 221 3.84 13.81 -43.02
C PRO A 221 2.80 13.75 -44.14
N LEU A 222 2.70 14.88 -44.86
CA LEU A 222 1.90 15.13 -46.07
C LEU A 222 2.31 14.22 -47.23
#